data_AF-A0A078K1E3-F1
#
_entry.id   AF-A0A078K1E3-F1
#
_cell.length_a   1.000
_cell.length_b   1.000
_cell.length_c   1.000
_cell.angle_alpha   90.00
_cell.angle_beta   90.00
_cell.angle_gamma   90.00
#
_symmetry.space_group_name_H-M   'P 1'
#
loop_
_entity.id
_entity.type
_entity.pdbx_description
1 polymer ?
#
loop_
_entity_poly.entity_id
_entity_poly.type
_entity_poly.pdbx_seq_one_letter_code
_entity_poly.pdbx_strand_id
1 'polypeptide(L)'
;MSLRINSTAHVLHAFVNGKHIGNQHAENGKFNYVFEKDVKFKSGRNVIALLSIIVGLANYGAFFESKPAGITGPIFITGRNGDETIVKDLSAHKWSYKTGLNGFENQLFRT
;
A
#
# COMPACT_ATOMS: atom_id res chain seq x y z
N MET A 1 17.77 -0.15 -0.85
CA MET A 1 16.66 -0.96 -0.31
C MET A 1 15.39 -0.46 -0.96
N SER A 2 14.47 -1.35 -1.32
CA SER A 2 13.16 -0.99 -1.84
C SER A 2 12.05 -1.48 -0.93
N LEU A 3 10.90 -0.80 -0.97
CA LEU A 3 9.63 -1.27 -0.42
C LEU A 3 8.79 -1.76 -1.60
N ARG A 4 8.45 -3.05 -1.58
CA ARG A 4 7.66 -3.73 -2.62
C ARG A 4 6.33 -4.20 -2.03
N ILE A 5 5.22 -3.85 -2.66
CA ILE A 5 3.86 -4.12 -2.17
C ILE A 5 3.03 -4.65 -3.32
N ASN A 6 2.49 -5.85 -3.15
CA ASN A 6 1.41 -6.34 -4.01
C ASN A 6 0.07 -5.80 -3.48
N SER A 7 -0.75 -5.26 -4.38
CA SER A 7 -2.00 -4.61 -4.00
C SER A 7 -3.06 -4.77 -5.08
N THR A 8 -4.32 -4.71 -4.64
CA THR A 8 -5.52 -4.53 -5.46
C THR A 8 -6.21 -3.18 -5.19
N ALA A 9 -5.53 -2.23 -4.55
CA ALA A 9 -6.11 -0.91 -4.28
C ALA A 9 -6.35 -0.19 -5.62
N HIS A 10 -7.36 0.67 -5.69
CA HIS A 10 -7.56 1.48 -6.90
C HIS A 10 -6.46 2.54 -6.99
N VAL A 11 -6.08 3.11 -5.83
CA VAL A 11 -4.86 3.91 -5.68
C VAL A 11 -4.16 3.54 -4.37
N LEU A 12 -2.84 3.47 -4.41
CA LEU A 12 -1.97 3.31 -3.25
C LEU A 12 -1.05 4.51 -3.15
N HIS A 13 -0.98 5.13 -1.97
CA HIS A 13 0.12 6.01 -1.57
C HIS A 13 0.94 5.34 -0.48
N ALA A 14 2.26 5.42 -0.59
CA ALA A 14 3.18 4.89 0.42
C ALA A 14 3.96 6.00 1.09
N PHE A 15 4.10 5.88 2.41
CA PHE A 15 4.85 6.79 3.26
C PHE A 15 5.83 6.00 4.13
N VAL A 16 7.04 6.53 4.28
CA VAL A 16 8.04 5.99 5.19
C VAL A 16 8.54 7.11 6.09
N ASN A 17 8.43 6.91 7.40
CA ASN A 17 8.76 7.89 8.43
C ASN A 17 8.07 9.25 8.21
N GLY A 18 6.79 9.22 7.80
CA GLY A 18 5.99 10.41 7.53
C GLY A 18 6.25 11.09 6.18
N LYS A 19 7.23 10.62 5.40
CA LYS A 19 7.52 11.17 4.06
C LYS A 19 6.87 10.32 2.96
N HIS A 20 6.19 10.98 2.02
CA HIS A 20 5.66 10.33 0.82
C HIS A 20 6.81 9.82 -0.05
N ILE A 21 6.77 8.52 -0.39
CA ILE A 21 7.79 7.88 -1.24
C ILE A 21 7.28 7.60 -2.66
N GLY A 22 5.97 7.70 -2.87
CA GLY A 22 5.35 7.52 -4.17
C GLY A 22 3.95 6.93 -4.08
N ASN A 23 3.31 6.86 -5.23
CA ASN A 23 1.98 6.33 -5.41
C ASN A 23 1.89 5.48 -6.68
N GLN A 24 0.85 4.65 -6.76
CA GLN A 24 0.45 3.87 -7.93
C GLN A 24 -1.07 3.85 -8.00
N HIS A 25 -1.62 3.97 -9.19
CA HIS A 25 -3.04 3.69 -9.42
C HIS A 25 -3.16 2.48 -10.35
N ALA A 26 -4.26 1.75 -10.23
CA ALA A 26 -4.60 0.67 -11.14
C ALA A 26 -4.97 1.25 -12.51
N GLU A 27 -4.47 0.63 -13.57
CA GLU A 27 -4.72 1.07 -14.95
C GLU A 27 -5.56 0.02 -15.69
N ASN A 28 -6.45 0.47 -16.58
CA ASN A 28 -7.19 -0.38 -17.51
C ASN A 28 -7.96 -1.54 -16.83
N GLY A 29 -8.49 -1.32 -15.62
CA GLY A 29 -9.21 -2.34 -14.84
C GLY A 29 -8.33 -3.49 -14.32
N LYS A 30 -7.00 -3.39 -14.46
CA LYS A 30 -6.03 -4.35 -13.91
C LYS A 30 -5.64 -3.91 -12.50
N PHE A 31 -6.42 -4.35 -11.53
CA PHE A 31 -6.23 -3.97 -10.13
C PHE A 31 -5.06 -4.68 -9.45
N ASN A 32 -4.66 -5.86 -9.93
CA ASN A 32 -3.47 -6.55 -9.42
C ASN A 32 -2.19 -5.89 -9.94
N TYR A 33 -1.46 -5.21 -9.08
CA TYR A 33 -0.16 -4.63 -9.43
C TYR A 33 0.87 -4.75 -8.30
N VAL A 34 2.12 -4.45 -8.66
CA VAL A 34 3.25 -4.36 -7.74
C VAL A 34 3.70 -2.90 -7.69
N PHE A 35 3.59 -2.28 -6.52
CA PHE A 35 4.24 -1.02 -6.23
C PHE A 35 5.65 -1.32 -5.72
N GLU A 36 6.67 -0.72 -6.32
CA GLU A 36 8.05 -0.83 -5.83
C GLU A 36 8.75 0.53 -5.92
N LYS A 37 9.31 0.99 -4.81
CA LYS A 37 10.10 2.23 -4.74
C LYS A 37 11.30 2.06 -3.84
N ASP A 38 12.40 2.71 -4.23
CA ASP A 38 13.58 2.84 -3.38
C ASP A 38 13.28 3.67 -2.13
N VAL A 39 13.75 3.19 -0.99
CA VAL A 39 13.52 3.79 0.32
C VAL A 39 14.81 3.85 1.11
N LYS A 40 15.04 5.00 1.75
CA LYS A 40 16.08 5.18 2.76
C LYS A 40 15.50 4.90 4.14
N PHE A 41 15.70 3.69 4.64
CA PHE A 41 15.38 3.36 6.03
C PHE A 41 16.47 3.92 6.95
N LYS A 42 16.06 4.42 8.12
CA LYS A 42 17.01 4.82 9.18
C LYS A 42 17.34 3.63 10.06
N SER A 43 18.44 3.72 10.81
CA SER A 43 18.73 2.75 11.86
C SER A 43 17.61 2.73 12.92
N GLY A 44 17.30 1.54 13.43
CA GLY A 44 16.23 1.33 14.40
C GLY A 44 14.82 1.37 13.80
N ARG A 45 13.88 1.97 14.54
CA ARG A 45 12.45 1.92 14.21
C ARG A 45 12.13 2.79 12.99
N ASN A 46 11.49 2.18 12.00
CA ASN A 46 10.88 2.86 10.86
C ASN A 46 9.36 2.68 10.90
N VAL A 47 8.62 3.67 10.44
CA VAL A 47 7.16 3.61 10.32
C VAL A 47 6.81 3.60 8.85
N ILE A 48 6.15 2.53 8.40
CA ILE A 48 5.58 2.43 7.06
C ILE A 48 4.08 2.68 7.19
N ALA A 49 3.56 3.67 6.48
CA ALA A 49 2.14 3.95 6.41
C ALA A 49 1.69 3.85 4.96
N LEU A 50 0.63 3.08 4.73
CA LEU A 50 0.09 2.82 3.40
C LEU A 50 -1.35 3.33 3.36
N LEU A 51 -1.63 4.23 2.42
CA LEU A 51 -2.98 4.74 2.19
C LEU A 51 -3.55 4.02 0.96
N SER A 52 -4.52 3.15 1.21
CA SER A 52 -5.30 2.46 0.21
C SER A 52 -6.57 3.25 -0.10
N ILE A 53 -6.81 3.55 -1.37
CA ILE A 53 -7.97 4.30 -1.84
C ILE A 53 -8.78 3.43 -2.80
N ILE A 54 -10.09 3.48 -2.64
CA ILE A 54 -11.06 2.76 -3.47
C ILE A 54 -11.89 3.80 -4.25
N VAL A 55 -11.81 3.74 -5.58
CA VAL A 55 -12.59 4.57 -6.51
C VAL A 55 -13.74 3.74 -7.09
N GLY A 56 -14.89 3.73 -6.41
CA GLY A 56 -16.02 2.84 -6.74
C GLY A 56 -15.72 1.36 -6.49
N LEU A 57 -16.75 0.51 -6.37
CA LEU A 57 -16.58 -0.95 -6.27
C LEU A 57 -17.13 -1.63 -7.53
N ALA A 58 -16.68 -2.85 -7.80
CA ALA A 58 -17.25 -3.66 -8.86
C ALA A 58 -18.76 -3.84 -8.63
N ASN A 59 -19.56 -3.66 -9.69
CA ASN A 59 -21.02 -3.64 -9.64
C ASN A 59 -21.70 -4.64 -10.57
N TYR A 60 -20.94 -5.44 -11.33
CA TYR A 60 -21.45 -6.51 -12.19
C TYR A 60 -20.36 -7.56 -12.51
N GLY A 61 -20.79 -8.70 -13.08
CA GLY A 61 -19.96 -9.86 -13.42
C GLY A 61 -20.10 -11.02 -12.42
N ALA A 62 -19.69 -12.23 -12.79
CA ALA A 62 -19.75 -13.36 -11.89
C ALA A 62 -18.87 -13.11 -10.65
N PHE A 63 -19.43 -13.33 -9.46
CA PHE A 63 -18.76 -13.19 -8.16
C PHE A 63 -18.12 -11.81 -7.94
N PHE A 64 -18.73 -10.72 -8.44
CA PHE A 64 -18.15 -9.38 -8.34
C PHE A 64 -17.95 -8.92 -6.90
N GLU A 65 -18.77 -9.41 -5.97
CA GLU A 65 -18.69 -9.21 -4.53
C GLU A 65 -17.44 -9.84 -3.90
N SER A 66 -16.85 -10.84 -4.56
CA SER A 66 -15.63 -11.51 -4.08
C SER A 66 -14.34 -10.81 -4.50
N LYS A 67 -14.43 -9.76 -5.35
CA LYS A 67 -13.25 -9.07 -5.87
C LYS A 67 -12.52 -8.32 -4.75
N PRO A 68 -11.23 -8.59 -4.51
CA PRO A 68 -10.49 -7.94 -3.44
C PRO A 68 -10.22 -6.47 -3.80
N ALA A 69 -10.31 -5.59 -2.81
CA ALA A 69 -9.88 -4.20 -2.92
C ALA A 69 -8.93 -3.86 -1.77
N GLY A 70 -7.86 -3.14 -2.11
CA GLY A 70 -6.92 -2.59 -1.14
C GLY A 70 -5.56 -3.28 -1.10
N ILE A 71 -4.90 -3.27 0.04
CA ILE A 71 -3.54 -3.83 0.17
C ILE A 71 -3.66 -5.30 0.55
N THR A 72 -3.69 -6.16 -0.47
CA THR A 72 -3.80 -7.62 -0.30
C THR A 72 -2.47 -8.27 0.07
N GLY A 73 -1.36 -7.56 -0.12
CA GLY A 73 -0.03 -8.11 0.06
C GLY A 73 0.31 -9.16 -1.01
N PRO A 74 1.49 -9.80 -0.89
CA PRO A 74 2.48 -9.60 0.18
C PRO A 74 3.20 -8.23 0.17
N ILE A 75 3.88 -7.92 1.28
CA ILE A 75 4.66 -6.69 1.49
C ILE A 75 6.10 -7.05 1.85
N PHE A 76 7.07 -6.56 1.08
CA PHE A 76 8.48 -6.86 1.26
C PHE A 76 9.35 -5.61 1.41
N ILE A 77 10.38 -5.70 2.24
CA ILE A 77 11.57 -4.86 2.11
C ILE A 77 12.64 -5.68 1.40
N THR A 78 13.21 -5.15 0.32
CA THR A 78 14.34 -5.77 -0.35
C THR A 78 15.60 -4.94 -0.16
N GLY A 79 16.72 -5.60 0.07
CA GLY A 79 18.05 -5.01 0.15
C GLY A 79 19.03 -5.79 -0.71
N ARG A 80 20.15 -5.15 -1.06
CA ARG A 80 21.27 -5.82 -1.74
C ARG A 80 22.53 -5.70 -0.89
N ASN A 81 23.30 -6.77 -0.81
CA ASN A 81 24.62 -6.80 -0.20
C ASN A 81 25.59 -7.51 -1.16
N GLY A 82 26.35 -6.72 -1.93
CA GLY A 82 27.05 -7.26 -3.10
C GLY A 82 26.06 -7.86 -4.11
N ASP A 83 26.27 -9.13 -4.45
CA ASP A 83 25.41 -9.88 -5.37
C ASP A 83 24.19 -10.53 -4.68
N GLU A 84 24.16 -10.55 -3.34
CA GLU A 84 23.05 -11.14 -2.59
C GLU A 84 21.86 -10.18 -2.47
N THR A 85 20.66 -10.72 -2.69
CA THR A 85 19.40 -10.01 -2.42
C THR A 85 18.78 -10.52 -1.13
N ILE A 86 18.62 -9.64 -0.15
CA ILE A 86 18.00 -9.93 1.14
C ILE A 86 16.55 -9.45 1.09
N VAL A 87 15.60 -10.34 1.34
CA VAL A 87 14.16 -10.02 1.34
C VAL A 87 13.60 -10.25 2.73
N LYS A 88 12.95 -9.22 3.28
CA LYS A 88 12.20 -9.30 4.53
C LYS A 88 10.71 -9.20 4.23
N ASP A 89 9.98 -10.27 4.51
CA ASP A 89 8.53 -10.32 4.43
C ASP A 89 7.87 -9.68 5.66
N LEU A 90 7.00 -8.69 5.42
CA LEU A 90 6.24 -7.96 6.42
C LEU A 90 4.76 -8.39 6.47
N SER A 91 4.34 -9.32 5.63
CA SER A 91 2.93 -9.67 5.44
C SER A 91 2.27 -10.20 6.71
N ALA A 92 2.98 -11.05 7.46
CA ALA A 92 2.50 -11.62 8.73
C ALA A 92 2.77 -10.72 9.97
N HIS A 93 3.34 -9.53 9.79
CA HIS A 93 3.56 -8.62 10.92
C HIS A 93 2.23 -8.01 11.40
N LYS A 94 2.23 -7.48 12.63
CA LYS A 94 1.07 -6.74 13.15
C LYS A 94 0.91 -5.42 12.40
N TRP A 95 -0.21 -5.26 11.72
CA TRP A 95 -0.61 -4.03 11.05
C TRP A 95 -1.67 -3.29 11.86
N SER A 96 -1.55 -1.96 11.92
CA SER A 96 -2.56 -1.08 12.51
C SER A 96 -3.38 -0.47 11.38
N TYR A 97 -4.70 -0.35 11.60
CA TYR A 97 -5.63 0.13 10.58
C TYR A 97 -6.36 1.36 11.07
N LYS A 98 -6.56 2.31 10.17
CA LYS A 98 -7.43 3.46 10.34
C LYS A 98 -8.32 3.60 9.12
N THR A 99 -9.62 3.78 9.34
CA THR A 99 -10.58 4.08 8.28
C THR A 99 -10.74 5.59 8.13
N GLY A 100 -10.93 6.06 6.90
CA GLY A 100 -11.13 7.48 6.61
C GLY A 100 -9.89 8.35 6.78
N LEU A 101 -10.12 9.67 6.80
CA LEU A 101 -9.10 10.71 6.93
C LEU A 101 -9.47 11.61 8.11
N ASN A 102 -8.47 12.19 8.79
CA ASN A 102 -8.71 13.09 9.93
C ASN A 102 -9.65 14.25 9.58
N GLY A 103 -9.60 14.76 8.34
CA GLY A 103 -10.50 15.84 7.90
C GLY A 103 -11.98 15.43 7.87
N PHE A 104 -12.28 14.15 7.59
CA PHE A 104 -13.65 13.62 7.67
C PHE A 104 -14.10 13.47 9.13
N GLU A 105 -13.24 12.91 9.99
CA GLU A 105 -13.54 12.76 11.43
C GLU A 105 -13.78 14.13 12.10
N ASN A 106 -12.97 15.12 11.72
CA ASN A 106 -13.06 16.48 12.25
C ASN A 106 -14.09 17.36 11.53
N GLN A 107 -14.88 16.81 10.60
CA GLN A 107 -15.92 17.52 9.85
C GLN A 107 -15.41 18.83 9.19
N LEU A 108 -14.19 18.82 8.67
CA LEU A 108 -13.60 20.00 8.01
C LEU A 108 -14.29 20.34 6.67
N PHE A 109 -15.12 19.43 6.17
CA PHE A 109 -15.87 19.59 4.94
C PHE A 109 -17.32 19.13 5.16
N ARG A 110 -18.27 19.83 4.54
CA ARG A 110 -19.67 19.39 4.44
C ARG A 110 -19.83 18.59 3.16
N THR A 111 -20.35 17.37 3.28
CA THR A 111 -20.86 16.55 2.17
C THR A 111 -22.25 16.97 1.77
#